data_AF-A0A947BL97-F1
#
_entry.id   AF-A0A947BL97-F1
#
_cell.length_a   1.000
_cell.length_b   1.000
_cell.length_c   1.000
_cell.angle_alpha   90.00
_cell.angle_beta   90.00
_cell.angle_gamma   90.00
#
_symmetry.space_group_name_H-M   'P 1'
#
loop_
_entity.id
_entity.type
_entity.pdbx_description
1 polymer ?
#
loop_
_entity_poly.entity_id
_entity_poly.type
_entity_poly.pdbx_seq_one_letter_code
_entity_poly.pdbx_strand_id
1 'polypeptide(L)' 'KSHNQVFTVSCNITELELQSKGKGSSRKKAEQQAAKKILDKLGT' A
#
# COMPACT_ATOMS: atom_id res chain seq x y z
N LYS A 1 15.93 16.62 -10.13
CA LYS A 1 15.86 15.14 -10.09
C LYS A 1 15.62 14.75 -8.64
N SER A 2 14.45 14.22 -8.25
CA SER A 2 14.16 13.98 -6.82
C SER A 2 14.87 12.71 -6.36
N HIS A 3 16.04 12.86 -5.73
CA HIS A 3 17.01 11.77 -5.53
C HIS A 3 16.57 10.69 -4.52
N ASN A 4 15.42 10.83 -3.87
CA ASN A 4 14.84 9.78 -3.02
C ASN A 4 13.35 10.02 -2.74
N GLN A 5 12.56 10.33 -3.76
CA GLN A 5 11.13 10.51 -3.55
C GLN A 5 10.47 9.19 -3.10
N VAL A 6 9.84 9.23 -1.93
CA VAL A 6 9.07 8.11 -1.38
C VAL A 6 7.59 8.41 -1.51
N PHE A 7 6.86 7.52 -2.17
CA PHE A 7 5.41 7.56 -2.23
C PHE A 7 4.85 6.73 -1.09
N THR A 8 3.82 7.25 -0.40
CA THR A 8 3.05 6.52 0.60
C THR A 8 1.61 6.44 0.12
N VAL A 9 1.03 5.24 0.07
CA VAL A 9 -0.34 4.97 -0.39
C VAL A 9 -1.08 4.18 0.68
N SER A 10 -2.36 4.49 0.88
CA SER A 10 -3.26 3.75 1.76
C SER A 10 -4.23 2.89 0.95
N CYS A 11 -4.45 1.66 1.39
CA CYS A 11 -5.53 0.79 0.91
C CYS A 11 -6.53 0.60 2.04
N ASN A 12 -7.80 0.91 1.81
CA ASN A 12 -8.87 0.84 2.81
C ASN A 12 -10.04 0.03 2.24
N ILE A 13 -10.47 -1.00 2.95
CA ILE A 13 -11.70 -1.76 2.69
C ILE A 13 -12.64 -1.53 3.86
N THR A 14 -13.55 -0.57 3.70
CA THR A 14 -14.45 -0.09 4.77
C THR A 14 -15.34 -1.21 5.31
N GLU A 15 -15.89 -2.05 4.45
CA GLU A 15 -16.81 -3.15 4.81
C GLU A 15 -16.16 -4.20 5.73
N LEU A 16 -14.84 -4.34 5.67
CA LEU A 16 -14.07 -5.29 6.47
C LEU A 16 -13.29 -4.62 7.61
N GLU A 17 -13.43 -3.29 7.76
CA GLU A 17 -12.62 -2.48 8.68
C GLU A 17 -11.10 -2.69 8.50
N LEU A 18 -10.66 -3.05 7.29
CA LEU A 18 -9.26 -3.31 6.98
C LEU A 18 -8.61 -2.09 6.34
N GLN A 19 -7.44 -1.73 6.87
CA GLN A 19 -6.59 -0.71 6.28
C GLN A 19 -5.13 -1.16 6.22
N SER A 20 -4.40 -0.68 5.22
CA SER A 20 -2.95 -0.86 5.13
C SER A 20 -2.29 0.37 4.51
N LYS A 21 -0.98 0.51 4.75
CA LYS A 21 -0.14 1.53 4.12
C LYS A 21 1.02 0.88 3.40
N GLY A 22 1.27 1.29 2.17
CA GLY A 22 2.42 0.88 1.37
C GLY A 22 3.32 2.07 1.05
N LYS A 23 4.61 1.79 0.89
CA LYS A 23 5.66 2.76 0.54
C LYS A 23 6.48 2.26 -0.64
N GLY A 24 6.94 3.16 -1.50
CA GLY A 24 7.79 2.79 -2.63
C GLY A 24 8.40 3.98 -3.36
N SER A 25 9.41 3.72 -4.19
CA SER A 25 10.05 4.73 -5.05
C SER A 25 9.19 5.16 -6.24
N SER A 26 8.01 4.57 -6.40
CA SER A 26 6.96 5.00 -7.32
C SER A 26 5.58 4.79 -6.70
N ARG A 27 4.57 5.51 -7.20
CA ARG A 27 3.17 5.31 -6.78
C ARG A 27 2.75 3.84 -6.93
N LYS A 28 3.02 3.22 -8.09
CA LYS A 28 2.72 1.81 -8.36
C LYS A 28 3.31 0.86 -7.31
N LYS A 29 4.58 1.06 -6.91
CA LYS A 29 5.21 0.22 -5.88
C LYS A 29 4.56 0.39 -4.50
N ALA A 30 4.23 1.63 -4.12
CA ALA A 30 3.54 1.91 -2.87
C ALA A 30 2.13 1.29 -2.85
N GLU A 31 1.40 1.37 -3.95
CA GLU A 31 0.08 0.78 -4.13
C GLU A 31 0.12 -0.75 -4.05
N GLN A 32 1.00 -1.41 -4.81
CA GLN A 32 1.17 -2.86 -4.76
C GLN A 32 1.54 -3.35 -3.36
N GLN A 33 2.40 -2.62 -2.64
CA GLN A 33 2.73 -2.96 -1.25
C GLN A 33 1.52 -2.81 -0.32
N ALA A 34 0.71 -1.76 -0.48
CA ALA A 34 -0.51 -1.58 0.31
C ALA A 34 -1.51 -2.73 0.05
N ALA A 35 -1.78 -3.03 -1.23
CA ALA A 35 -2.68 -4.12 -1.63
C ALA A 35 -2.20 -5.47 -1.10
N LYS A 36 -0.91 -5.79 -1.25
CA LYS A 36 -0.35 -7.04 -0.72
C LYS A 36 -0.58 -7.19 0.79
N LYS A 37 -0.36 -6.12 1.57
CA LYS A 37 -0.62 -6.15 3.02
C LYS A 37 -2.08 -6.40 3.38
N ILE A 38 -3.03 -6.06 2.49
CA ILE A 38 -4.44 -6.41 2.69
C ILE A 38 -4.67 -7.89 2.38
N LEU A 39 -4.12 -8.41 1.26
CA LEU A 39 -4.19 -9.83 0.93
C LEU A 39 -3.59 -10.71 2.05
N ASP A 40 -2.45 -10.29 2.60
CA ASP A 40 -1.82 -10.98 3.74
C ASP A 40 -2.77 -11.01 4.97
N LYS A 41 -3.55 -9.94 5.20
CA LYS A 41 -4.57 -9.89 6.28
C LYS A 41 -5.79 -10.77 6.01
N LEU A 42 -6.09 -11.01 4.73
CA LEU A 42 -7.16 -11.91 4.30
C LEU A 42 -6.71 -13.38 4.29
N GLY A 43 -5.42 -13.65 4.51
CA GLY A 43 -4.87 -15.01 4.51
C GLY A 43 -4.65 -15.60 3.11
N THR A 44 -4.48 -14.73 2.10
CA THR A 44 -4.27 -15.08 0.69
C THR A 44 -2.84 -14.85 0.23
#